data_AF-A0A8T5S0U5-F1
#
_entry.id   AF-A0A8T5S0U5-F1
#
_cell.length_a   1.000
_cell.length_b   1.000
_cell.length_c   1.000
_cell.angle_alpha   90.00
_cell.angle_beta   90.00
_cell.angle_gamma   90.00
#
_symmetry.space_group_name_H-M   'P 1'
#
loop_
_entity.id
_entity.type
_entity.pdbx_description
1 polymer ?
#
loop_
_entity_poly.entity_id
_entity_poly.type
_entity_poly.pdbx_seq_one_letter_code
_entity_poly.pdbx_strand_id
1 'polypeptide(L)' 'MNYDINQDLQEIIHRIEKEEISFKDKTVLVTGGAGFLGSWVCDVLVKQGAYCICLDNLSSGRLENISHL' A
#
# COMPACT_ATOMS: atom_id res chain seq x y z
N MET A 1 -2.50 8.72 -22.17
CA MET A 1 -2.39 7.27 -21.91
C MET A 1 -2.96 7.08 -20.51
N ASN A 2 -4.15 6.49 -20.37
CA ASN A 2 -4.76 6.33 -19.04
C ASN A 2 -4.08 5.15 -18.35
N TYR A 3 -3.34 5.43 -17.29
CA TYR A 3 -2.72 4.44 -16.43
C TYR A 3 -3.72 4.07 -15.32
N ASP A 4 -3.98 2.77 -15.14
CA ASP A 4 -4.93 2.27 -14.13
C ASP A 4 -4.18 1.62 -12.96
N ILE A 5 -4.01 2.39 -11.88
CA ILE A 5 -3.39 1.94 -10.64
C ILE A 5 -4.13 0.73 -10.03
N ASN A 6 -5.45 0.62 -10.23
CA ASN A 6 -6.20 -0.50 -9.65
C ASN A 6 -5.84 -1.82 -10.30
N GLN A 7 -5.59 -1.83 -11.62
CA GLN A 7 -5.16 -3.03 -12.32
C GLN A 7 -3.82 -3.53 -11.77
N ASP A 8 -2.85 -2.63 -11.60
CA ASP A 8 -1.53 -2.98 -11.08
C ASP A 8 -1.59 -3.46 -9.62
N LEU A 9 -2.41 -2.83 -8.78
CA LEU A 9 -2.62 -3.30 -7.40
C LEU A 9 -3.22 -4.70 -7.34
N GLN A 10 -4.20 -5.01 -8.21
CA GLN A 10 -4.78 -6.35 -8.28
C GLN A 10 -3.74 -7.39 -8.73
N GLU A 11 -2.88 -7.04 -9.69
CA GLU A 11 -1.79 -7.93 -10.12
C GLU A 11 -0.80 -8.19 -8.97
N ILE A 12 -0.41 -7.16 -8.23
CA ILE A 12 0.50 -7.30 -7.07
C ILE A 12 -0.13 -8.22 -6.01
N ILE A 13 -1.39 -7.96 -5.64
CA ILE A 13 -2.10 -8.77 -4.63
C ILE A 13 -2.19 -10.22 -5.09
N HIS A 14 -2.57 -10.47 -6.35
CA HIS A 14 -2.65 -11.82 -6.92
C HIS A 14 -1.31 -12.56 -6.86
N ARG A 15 -0.19 -11.88 -7.15
CA ARG A 15 1.16 -12.47 -7.05
C ARG A 15 1.51 -12.84 -5.61
N ILE A 16 1.20 -11.98 -4.65
CA ILE A 16 1.45 -12.23 -3.21
C ILE A 16 0.62 -13.41 -2.72
N GLU A 17 -0.68 -13.46 -3.08
CA GLU A 17 -1.57 -14.56 -2.71
C GLU A 17 -1.14 -15.90 -3.30
N LYS A 18 -0.60 -15.90 -4.53
CA LYS A 18 -0.04 -17.10 -5.17
C LYS A 18 1.18 -17.66 -4.43
N GLU A 19 1.91 -16.82 -3.70
CA GLU A 19 3.01 -17.24 -2.81
C GLU A 19 2.53 -17.64 -1.41
N GLU A 20 1.21 -17.76 -1.19
CA GLU A 20 0.59 -18.08 0.10
C GLU A 20 0.92 -17.06 1.21
N ILE A 21 1.29 -15.83 0.83
CA ILE A 21 1.54 -14.73 1.76
C ILE A 21 0.23 -13.99 2.03
N SER A 22 -0.07 -13.70 3.30
CA SER A 22 -1.25 -12.93 3.70
C SER A 22 -0.93 -11.96 4.84
N PHE A 23 -1.36 -10.71 4.67
CA PHE A 23 -1.29 -9.68 5.71
C PHE A 23 -2.63 -9.45 6.42
N LYS A 24 -3.66 -10.24 6.12
CA LYS A 24 -4.98 -10.11 6.74
C LYS A 24 -4.89 -10.17 8.26
N ASP A 25 -5.61 -9.26 8.94
CA ASP A 25 -5.66 -9.14 10.40
C ASP A 25 -4.29 -8.85 11.07
N LYS A 26 -3.25 -8.53 10.28
CA LYS A 26 -1.95 -8.08 10.82
C LYS A 26 -1.96 -6.57 11.05
N THR A 27 -1.24 -6.13 12.07
CA THR A 27 -0.89 -4.72 12.25
C THR A 27 0.51 -4.49 11.70
N VAL A 28 0.66 -3.54 10.77
CA VAL A 28 1.92 -3.28 10.05
C VAL A 28 2.27 -1.80 10.11
N LEU A 29 3.49 -1.47 10.53
CA LEU A 29 4.04 -0.11 10.49
C LEU A 29 4.81 0.09 9.17
N VAL A 30 4.39 1.06 8.37
CA VAL A 30 5.09 1.47 7.15
C VAL A 30 5.75 2.82 7.39
N THR A 31 7.08 2.83 7.42
CA THR A 31 7.87 4.08 7.46
C THR A 31 8.03 4.65 6.06
N GLY A 32 7.86 5.96 5.89
CA GLY A 32 7.85 6.58 4.56
C GLY A 32 6.58 6.31 3.76
N GLY A 33 5.47 6.01 4.44
CA GLY A 33 4.22 5.55 3.82
C GLY A 33 3.51 6.59 2.96
N ALA A 34 3.85 7.89 3.06
CA ALA A 34 3.35 8.93 2.16
C ALA A 34 4.28 9.16 0.95
N GLY A 35 5.38 8.41 0.83
CA GLY A 35 6.26 8.40 -0.34
C GLY A 35 5.67 7.62 -1.53
N PHE A 36 6.40 7.58 -2.66
CA PHE A 36 5.95 6.87 -3.86
C PHE A 36 5.75 5.37 -3.60
N LEU A 37 6.81 4.62 -3.24
CA LEU A 37 6.66 3.19 -2.96
C LEU A 37 5.92 2.91 -1.65
N GLY A 38 6.08 3.78 -0.65
CA GLY A 38 5.43 3.60 0.65
C GLY A 38 3.91 3.61 0.55
N SER A 39 3.34 4.52 -0.25
CA SER A 39 1.89 4.57 -0.47
C SER A 39 1.34 3.32 -1.16
N TRP A 40 2.06 2.81 -2.16
CA TRP A 40 1.70 1.54 -2.81
C TRP A 40 1.76 0.34 -1.85
N VAL A 41 2.74 0.31 -0.94
CA VAL A 41 2.79 -0.71 0.12
C VAL A 41 1.58 -0.58 1.05
N CYS A 42 1.22 0.64 1.46
CA CYS A 42 0.01 0.89 2.25
C CYS A 42 -1.25 0.41 1.51
N ASP A 43 -1.41 0.74 0.22
CA ASP A 43 -2.51 0.28 -0.63
C ASP A 43 -2.67 -1.24 -0.63
N VAL A 44 -1.57 -1.97 -0.86
CA VAL A 44 -1.57 -3.43 -0.88
C VAL A 44 -1.95 -4.01 0.49
N LEU A 45 -1.36 -3.49 1.56
CA LEU A 45 -1.64 -3.94 2.93
C LEU A 45 -3.11 -3.72 3.31
N VAL A 46 -3.64 -2.53 3.07
CA VAL A 46 -5.05 -2.19 3.35
C VAL A 46 -5.99 -3.07 2.52
N LYS A 47 -5.72 -3.24 1.22
CA LYS A 47 -6.55 -4.10 0.34
C LYS A 47 -6.51 -5.58 0.74
N GLN A 48 -5.41 -6.05 1.32
CA GLN A 48 -5.33 -7.42 1.89
C GLN A 48 -5.99 -7.56 3.28
N GLY A 49 -6.55 -6.48 3.84
CA GLY A 49 -7.21 -6.49 5.15
C GLY A 49 -6.26 -6.39 6.34
N ALA A 50 -5.07 -5.82 6.14
CA ALA A 50 -4.16 -5.47 7.23
C ALA A 50 -4.57 -4.12 7.86
N TYR A 51 -4.28 -3.94 9.14
CA TYR A 51 -4.28 -2.63 9.79
C TYR A 51 -2.93 -1.94 9.56
N CYS A 52 -2.90 -1.00 8.63
CA CYS A 52 -1.68 -0.29 8.22
C CYS A 52 -1.50 1.01 9.01
N ILE A 53 -0.37 1.15 9.71
CA ILE A 53 0.06 2.37 10.39
C ILE A 53 1.09 3.05 9.49
N CYS A 54 0.72 4.16 8.87
CA CYS A 54 1.63 4.97 8.07
C CYS A 54 2.38 5.98 8.95
N LEU A 55 3.71 5.93 8.96
CA LEU A 55 4.57 6.92 9.61
C LEU A 55 5.41 7.63 8.56
N ASP A 56 5.22 8.94 8.39
CA ASP A 56 5.96 9.74 7.43
C ASP A 56 6.22 11.14 7.99
N ASN A 57 7.37 11.72 7.68
CA ASN A 57 7.73 13.08 8.09
C ASN A 57 7.44 14.14 7.01
N LEU A 58 6.92 13.71 5.86
CA LEU A 58 6.55 14.54 4.71
C LEU A 58 7.72 15.36 4.13
N SER A 59 8.96 14.92 4.34
CA SER A 59 10.14 15.58 3.75
C SER A 59 10.15 15.52 2.22
N SER A 60 9.74 14.39 1.65
CA SER A 60 9.45 14.20 0.22
C SER A 60 8.11 13.50 -0.05
N GLY A 61 7.48 12.97 1.01
CA GLY A 61 6.14 12.37 0.97
C GLY A 61 5.05 13.41 0.74
N ARG A 62 3.93 12.96 0.20
CA ARG A 62 2.77 13.78 -0.19
C ARG A 62 1.52 13.16 0.39
N LEU A 63 0.71 13.95 1.09
CA LEU A 63 -0.55 13.46 1.67
C LEU A 63 -1.50 12.94 0.58
N GLU A 64 -1.42 13.52 -0.62
CA GLU A 64 -2.19 13.09 -1.79
C GLU A 64 -1.96 11.62 -2.13
N ASN A 65 -0.74 11.09 -1.87
CA ASN A 65 -0.40 9.69 -2.15
C ASN A 65 -1.16 8.69 -1.27
N ILE A 66 -1.74 9.10 -0.14
CA ILE A 66 -2.44 8.22 0.80
C ILE A 66 -3.87 8.68 1.12
N SER A 67 -4.33 9.78 0.50
CA SER A 67 -5.62 10.39 0.81
C SER A 67 -6.85 9.54 0.44
N HIS A 68 -6.65 8.49 -0.36
CA HIS A 68 -7.68 7.56 -0.82
C HIS A 68 -7.78 6.27 0.02
N LEU A 69 -6.89 6.10 1.01
CA LEU A 69 -6.80 4.92 1.86
C LEU A 69 -7.74 4.95 3.07
#